data_AF-A0A9D0ZKM4-F1
#
_entry.id   AF-A0A9D0ZKM4-F1
#
_cell.length_a   1.000
_cell.length_b   1.000
_cell.length_c   1.000
_cell.angle_alpha   90.00
_cell.angle_beta   90.00
_cell.angle_gamma   90.00
#
_symmetry.space_group_name_H-M   'P 1'
#
loop_
_entity.id
_entity.type
_entity.pdbx_description
1 polymer ?
#
loop_
_entity_poly.entity_id
_entity_poly.type
_entity_poly.pdbx_seq_one_letter_code
_entity_poly.pdbx_strand_id
1 'polypeptide(L)' 'MRIILDTDKKTITVPWNYTDKLAAMNRTIKEAMGDDAKELDFKQYLDDCWKYAMEHSDTQLKTAQKPVKPEKKG' A
#
# COMPACT_ATOMS: atom_id res chain seq x y z
N MET A 1 -4.25 1.58 3.14
CA MET A 1 -4.43 0.18 2.73
C MET A 1 -3.10 -0.53 2.94
N ARG A 2 -3.03 -1.71 3.58
CA ARG A 2 -1.73 -2.42 3.72
C ARG A 2 -1.53 -3.34 2.53
N ILE A 3 -0.50 -3.08 1.74
CA ILE A 3 -0.07 -3.94 0.65
C ILE A 3 1.31 -4.49 1.02
N ILE A 4 1.53 -5.78 0.79
CA ILE A 4 2.82 -6.43 1.05
C ILE A 4 3.35 -6.94 -0.28
N LEU A 5 4.53 -6.44 -0.67
CA LEU A 5 5.30 -6.97 -1.79
C LEU A 5 6.33 -7.96 -1.24
N ASP A 6 6.19 -9.22 -1.62
CA ASP A 6 7.19 -10.26 -1.35
C ASP A 6 8.02 -10.43 -2.64
N THR A 7 9.26 -9.93 -2.62
CA THR A 7 10.16 -9.94 -3.78
C THR A 7 10.74 -11.32 -4.06
N ASP A 8 10.88 -12.16 -3.04
CA ASP A 8 11.35 -13.53 -3.18
C ASP A 8 10.30 -14.37 -3.91
N LYS A 9 9.07 -14.34 -3.40
CA LYS A 9 7.93 -15.09 -3.96
C LYS A 9 7.30 -14.42 -5.18
N LYS A 10 7.64 -13.17 -5.47
CA LYS A 10 7.04 -12.35 -6.54
C LYS A 10 5.52 -12.26 -6.41
N THR A 11 5.05 -12.07 -5.18
CA THR A 11 3.62 -11.97 -4.87
C THR A 11 3.28 -10.64 -4.23
N ILE A 12 2.05 -10.18 -4.50
CA ILE A 12 1.48 -8.98 -3.88
C ILE A 12 0.29 -9.42 -3.05
N THR A 13 0.32 -9.16 -1.75
CA THR A 13 -0.81 -9.42 -0.84
C THR A 13 -1.54 -8.13 -0.54
N VAL A 14 -2.85 -8.13 -0.77
CA VAL A 14 -3.76 -7.01 -0.50
C VAL A 14 -4.79 -7.38 0.58
N PRO A 15 -5.47 -6.42 1.22
CA PRO A 15 -6.56 -6.72 2.15
C PRO A 15 -7.71 -7.44 1.45
N TRP A 16 -8.43 -8.30 2.17
CA TRP A 16 -9.54 -9.09 1.61
C TRP A 16 -10.67 -8.23 1.03
N ASN A 17 -10.88 -7.02 1.56
CA ASN A 17 -11.86 -6.03 1.08
C ASN A 17 -11.22 -4.94 0.20
N TYR A 18 -10.17 -5.30 -0.54
CA TYR A 18 -9.43 -4.38 -1.39
C TYR A 18 -10.34 -3.63 -2.37
N THR A 19 -11.23 -4.33 -3.07
CA THR A 19 -12.13 -3.74 -4.06
C THR A 19 -12.99 -2.64 -3.46
N ASP A 20 -13.58 -2.88 -2.29
CA ASP A 20 -14.40 -1.89 -1.60
C ASP A 20 -13.60 -0.67 -1.17
N LYS A 21 -12.36 -0.89 -0.71
CA LYS A 21 -11.45 0.20 -0.33
C LYS A 21 -11.02 1.04 -1.53
N LEU A 22 -10.74 0.41 -2.68
CA LEU A 22 -10.42 1.13 -3.91
C LEU A 22 -11.63 1.95 -4.38
N ALA A 23 -12.82 1.34 -4.39
CA ALA A 23 -14.05 2.03 -4.79
C ALA A 23 -14.36 3.22 -3.88
N ALA A 24 -14.11 3.11 -2.56
CA ALA A 24 -14.26 4.22 -1.64
C ALA A 24 -13.27 5.36 -1.95
N MET A 25 -12.01 5.04 -2.26
CA MET A 25 -11.01 6.04 -2.65
C MET A 25 -11.37 6.75 -3.97
N ASN A 26 -11.77 6.00 -5.00
CA ASN A 26 -12.18 6.57 -6.28
C ASN A 26 -13.40 7.47 -6.14
N ARG A 27 -14.36 7.13 -5.25
CA ARG A 27 -15.47 8.03 -4.91
C ARG A 27 -14.99 9.34 -4.32
N THR A 28 -14.12 9.30 -3.31
CA THR A 28 -13.56 10.51 -2.70
C THR A 28 -12.78 11.37 -3.70
N ILE A 29 -11.99 10.75 -4.59
CA ILE A 29 -11.25 11.47 -5.64
C ILE A 29 -12.22 12.14 -6.62
N LYS A 30 -13.29 11.44 -7.01
CA LYS A 30 -14.33 11.98 -7.90
C LYS A 30 -15.11 13.13 -7.26
N GLU A 31 -15.43 13.02 -5.98
CA GLU A 31 -16.07 14.10 -5.22
C GLU A 31 -15.16 15.34 -5.12
N ALA A 32 -13.84 15.14 -4.98
CA ALA A 32 -12.88 16.24 -4.85
C ALA A 32 -12.50 16.91 -6.18
N MET A 33 -12.43 16.15 -7.29
CA MET A 33 -11.92 16.62 -8.58
C MET A 33 -12.97 16.73 -9.70
N GLY A 34 -14.22 16.31 -9.46
CA GLY A 34 -15.29 16.39 -10.46
C GLY A 34 -15.01 15.55 -11.70
N ASP A 35 -15.25 16.10 -12.89
CA ASP A 35 -15.09 15.38 -14.17
C ASP A 35 -13.63 15.15 -14.58
N ASP A 36 -12.66 15.84 -13.94
CA ASP A 36 -11.22 15.64 -14.17
C ASP A 36 -10.62 14.53 -13.28
N ALA A 37 -11.46 13.88 -12.47
CA ALA A 37 -11.04 12.82 -11.57
C ALA A 37 -10.53 11.59 -12.34
N LYS A 38 -9.23 11.32 -12.25
CA LYS A 38 -8.67 10.04 -12.70
C LYS A 38 -9.11 8.93 -11.77
N GLU A 39 -9.83 7.96 -12.32
CA GLU A 39 -10.11 6.72 -11.61
C GLU A 39 -8.79 5.94 -11.43
N LEU A 40 -8.47 5.58 -10.19
CA LEU A 40 -7.28 4.78 -9.92
C LEU A 40 -7.60 3.32 -10.20
N ASP A 41 -6.85 2.72 -11.12
CA ASP A 41 -6.75 1.27 -11.22
C ASP A 41 -5.74 0.74 -10.18
N PHE A 42 -5.82 -0.56 -9.86
CA PHE A 42 -4.95 -1.19 -8.86
C PHE A 42 -3.46 -0.95 -9.13
N LYS A 43 -3.09 -1.09 -10.40
CA LYS A 43 -1.71 -1.05 -10.86
C LYS A 43 -1.15 0.36 -10.68
N GLN A 44 -1.91 1.37 -11.09
CA GLN A 44 -1.54 2.77 -10.99
C GLN A 44 -1.42 3.19 -9.52
N TYR A 45 -2.37 2.78 -8.67
CA TYR A 45 -2.28 3.05 -7.24
C TYR A 45 -1.00 2.47 -6.61
N LEU A 46 -0.66 1.22 -6.94
CA LEU A 46 0.56 0.59 -6.44
C LEU A 46 1.81 1.27 -6.99
N ASP A 47 1.84 1.56 -8.29
CA ASP A 47 2.97 2.19 -8.97
C ASP A 47 3.25 3.59 -8.42
N ASP A 48 2.21 4.39 -8.19
CA ASP A 48 2.34 5.73 -7.60
C ASP A 48 2.84 5.66 -6.15
N CYS A 49 2.31 4.72 -5.35
CA CYS A 49 2.80 4.49 -3.98
C CYS A 49 4.27 4.06 -3.98
N TRP A 50 4.66 3.19 -4.92
CA TRP A 50 6.02 2.69 -5.04
C TRP A 50 6.99 3.80 -5.47
N LYS A 51 6.64 4.56 -6.51
CA LYS A 51 7.41 5.71 -6.98
C LYS A 51 7.65 6.72 -5.86
N TYR A 52 6.60 7.09 -5.14
CA TYR A 52 6.71 8.01 -4.01
C TYR A 52 7.63 7.47 -2.91
N ALA A 53 7.49 6.19 -2.54
CA ALA A 53 8.33 5.57 -1.52
C ALA A 53 9.81 5.49 -1.94
N MET A 54 10.08 5.28 -3.24
CA MET A 54 11.44 5.26 -3.78
C MET A 54 12.05 6.67 -3.85
N GLU A 55 11.27 7.66 -4.30
CA GLU A 55 11.68 9.07 -4.37
C GLU A 55 12.04 9.63 -2.99
N HIS A 56 11.32 9.22 -1.95
CA HIS A 56 11.55 9.65 -0.57
C HIS A 56 12.18 8.55 0.31
N SER A 57 12.95 7.65 -0.29
CA SER A 57 13.48 6.44 0.36
C SER A 57 14.24 6.71 1.66
N ASP A 58 14.94 7.84 1.78
CA ASP A 58 15.63 8.25 3.02
C ASP A 58 14.71 8.28 4.25
N THR A 59 13.41 8.57 4.05
CA THR A 59 12.40 8.66 5.12
C THR A 59 11.38 7.52 5.09
N GLN A 60 11.18 6.91 3.93
CA GLN A 60 10.16 5.88 3.73
C GLN A 60 10.71 4.47 3.88
N LEU A 61 12.03 4.26 3.76
CA LEU A 61 12.67 2.98 4.01
C LEU A 61 12.69 2.69 5.51
N LYS A 62 11.89 1.71 5.94
CA LYS A 62 11.85 1.26 7.33
C LYS A 62 12.56 -0.07 7.47
N THR A 63 13.56 -0.12 8.33
CA THR A 63 14.18 -1.37 8.74
C THR A 63 13.21 -2.16 9.63
N ALA A 64 13.06 -3.45 9.36
CA ALA A 64 12.25 -4.31 10.20
C ALA A 64 12.87 -4.38 11.61
N GLN A 65 12.02 -4.34 12.64
CA GLN A 65 12.49 -4.53 14.01
C GLN A 65 13.01 -5.96 14.19
N LYS A 66 14.09 -6.10 14.97
CA LYS A 66 14.62 -7.41 15.35
C LYS A 66 13.48 -8.21 16.01
N PRO A 67 13.25 -9.47 15.63
CA PRO A 67 12.24 -10.30 16.26
C PRO A 67 12.51 -10.36 17.77
N VAL A 68 11.55 -9.94 18.58
CA VAL A 68 11.62 -10.13 20.04
C VAL A 68 11.39 -11.61 20.27
N LYS A 69 12.40 -12.32 20.78
CA LYS A 69 12.20 -13.70 21.23
C LYS A 69 11.13 -13.65 22.33
N PRO A 70 10.02 -14.39 22.20
CA PRO A 70 9.06 -14.46 23.30
C PRO A 70 9.80 -14.99 24.54
N GLU A 71 9.73 -14.25 25.65
CA GLU A 71 10.19 -14.76 26.94
C GLU A 71 9.47 -16.09 27.18
N LYS A 72 10.26 -17.16 27.35
CA LYS A 72 9.73 -18.42 27.87
C LYS A 72 9.18 -18.09 29.25
N LYS A 73 7.85 -18.01 29.38
CA LYS A 73 7.20 -18.12 30.68
C LYS A 73 7.57 -19.50 31.21
N GLY A 74 8.45 -19.53 32.20
CA GLY A 74 8.80 -20.70 32.98
C GLY A 74 7.64 -21.14 33.88
#